data_AF-A0A942BL60-F1
#
_entry.id   AF-A0A942BL60-F1
#
_cell.length_a   1.000
_cell.length_b   1.000
_cell.length_c   1.000
_cell.angle_alpha   90.00
_cell.angle_beta   90.00
_cell.angle_gamma   90.00
#
_symmetry.space_group_name_H-M   'P 1'
#
loop_
_entity.id
_entity.type
_entity.pdbx_description
1 polymer ?
#
loop_
_entity_poly.entity_id
_entity_poly.type
_entity_poly.pdbx_seq_one_letter_code
_entity_poly.pdbx_strand_id
1 'polypeptide(L)'
;MPHQNRVNPFGELVATPQRGAWFGNKGVLHNAKGALVRAYGWKAWIICELNYKDWRRPLLQPGRYTELFFMDEATAMAAGHRPCHFCRRPSARQFRELAGFTRVGPLDDQLHLERTGPRPRVADVASLPTGAFVEINGEAFLWCDGELLRWSFDGYNRTGIDAQNVKDARLITPPTTVEVLRKGYPVQIDPRRV
;
A
#
# COMPACT_ATOMS: atom_id res chain seq x y z
N MET A 1 -22.93 -7.74 -5.80
CA MET A 1 -22.23 -6.57 -5.21
C MET A 1 -20.78 -6.94 -4.94
N PRO A 2 -19.80 -6.04 -5.16
CA PRO A 2 -18.40 -6.31 -4.87
C PRO A 2 -18.18 -6.48 -3.35
N HIS A 3 -17.27 -7.38 -2.97
CA HIS A 3 -16.81 -7.47 -1.59
C HIS A 3 -16.06 -6.19 -1.15
N GLN A 4 -16.17 -5.84 0.14
CA GLN A 4 -15.44 -4.74 0.76
C GLN A 4 -13.99 -5.15 1.06
N ASN A 5 -13.18 -5.27 0.01
CA ASN A 5 -11.83 -5.81 0.13
C ASN A 5 -10.83 -5.20 -0.86
N ARG A 6 -11.16 -4.04 -1.43
CA ARG A 6 -10.21 -3.21 -2.18
C ARG A 6 -9.62 -2.20 -1.22
N VAL A 7 -8.31 -2.00 -1.32
CA VAL A 7 -7.60 -1.15 -0.37
C VAL A 7 -7.17 0.13 -1.07
N ASN A 8 -7.50 1.27 -0.47
CA ASN A 8 -7.02 2.59 -0.91
C ASN A 8 -5.63 2.90 -0.28
N PRO A 9 -4.95 3.98 -0.69
CA PRO A 9 -3.64 4.34 -0.14
C PRO A 9 -3.64 4.57 1.37
N PHE A 10 -4.79 4.95 1.95
CA PHE A 10 -4.96 5.15 3.39
C PHE A 10 -5.13 3.84 4.18
N GLY A 11 -5.21 2.69 3.51
CA GLY A 11 -5.38 1.38 4.14
C GLY A 11 -6.82 1.00 4.47
N GLU A 12 -7.79 1.78 3.99
CA GLU A 12 -9.22 1.57 4.16
C GLU A 12 -9.74 0.54 3.17
N LEU A 13 -10.73 -0.25 3.59
CA LEU A 13 -11.35 -1.29 2.77
C LEU A 13 -12.64 -0.75 2.14
N VAL A 14 -12.70 -0.76 0.81
CA VAL A 14 -13.81 -0.22 0.02
C VAL A 14 -14.45 -1.32 -0.81
N ALA A 15 -15.79 -1.30 -0.92
CA ALA A 15 -16.55 -2.16 -1.82
C ALA A 15 -16.68 -1.46 -3.18
N THR A 16 -15.94 -1.93 -4.17
CA THR A 16 -15.88 -1.28 -5.50
C THR A 16 -15.66 -2.33 -6.59
N PRO A 17 -16.22 -2.15 -7.81
CA PRO A 17 -16.11 -3.15 -8.87
C PRO A 17 -14.70 -3.27 -9.45
N GLN A 18 -13.85 -2.26 -9.28
CA GLN A 18 -12.48 -2.24 -9.79
C GLN A 18 -11.67 -3.43 -9.28
N ARG A 19 -10.84 -3.95 -10.18
CA ARG A 19 -9.97 -5.10 -9.92
C ARG A 19 -8.59 -4.60 -9.51
N GLY A 20 -7.97 -5.29 -8.56
CA GLY A 20 -6.57 -5.06 -8.23
C GLY A 20 -5.64 -5.88 -9.13
N ALA A 21 -4.45 -5.37 -9.41
CA ALA A 21 -3.36 -6.14 -10.00
C ALA A 21 -2.60 -6.96 -8.94
N TRP A 22 -2.79 -6.63 -7.65
CA TRP A 22 -2.11 -7.27 -6.54
C TRP A 22 -3.05 -7.81 -5.49
N PHE A 23 -2.53 -8.77 -4.73
CA PHE A 23 -3.20 -9.45 -3.64
C PHE A 23 -2.45 -9.17 -2.32
N GLY A 24 -3.11 -9.32 -1.17
CA GLY A 24 -2.44 -9.23 0.12
C GLY A 24 -3.36 -9.55 1.28
N ASN A 25 -2.86 -9.36 2.49
CA ASN A 25 -3.66 -9.50 3.71
C ASN A 25 -3.02 -8.73 4.88
N LYS A 26 -3.86 -8.45 5.88
CA LYS A 26 -3.46 -7.91 7.18
C LYS A 26 -4.14 -8.61 8.36
N GLY A 27 -4.57 -9.86 8.16
CA GLY A 27 -5.23 -10.68 9.18
C GLY A 27 -6.62 -11.16 8.83
N VAL A 28 -7.25 -11.80 9.81
CA VAL A 28 -8.68 -12.14 9.80
C VAL A 28 -9.48 -10.91 10.22
N LEU A 29 -10.08 -10.22 9.25
CA LEU A 29 -10.80 -8.96 9.48
C LEU A 29 -12.31 -9.12 9.53
N HIS A 30 -12.83 -10.23 8.97
CA HIS A 30 -14.26 -10.47 8.85
C HIS A 30 -14.75 -11.54 9.85
N ASN A 31 -16.03 -11.45 10.20
CA ASN A 31 -16.73 -12.51 10.94
C ASN A 31 -17.24 -13.62 9.99
N ALA A 32 -17.90 -14.65 10.51
CA ALA A 32 -18.44 -15.75 9.70
C ALA A 32 -19.48 -15.33 8.63
N LYS A 33 -20.05 -14.12 8.75
CA LYS A 33 -20.99 -13.54 7.76
C LYS A 33 -20.28 -12.66 6.72
N GLY A 34 -18.95 -12.57 6.76
CA GLY A 34 -18.15 -11.74 5.85
C GLY A 34 -18.11 -10.25 6.20
N ALA A 35 -18.71 -9.83 7.32
CA ALA A 35 -18.70 -8.42 7.75
C ALA A 35 -17.38 -8.09 8.46
N LEU A 36 -16.78 -6.94 8.13
CA LEU A 36 -15.56 -6.44 8.77
C LEU A 36 -15.82 -6.09 10.25
N VAL A 37 -14.97 -6.59 11.14
CA VAL A 37 -15.08 -6.42 12.60
C VAL A 37 -13.81 -5.86 13.25
N ARG A 38 -12.74 -5.67 12.47
CA ARG A 38 -11.48 -5.08 12.93
C ARG A 38 -10.68 -4.49 11.77
N ALA A 39 -9.83 -3.50 12.05
CA ALA A 39 -8.99 -2.86 11.04
C ALA A 39 -7.78 -3.72 10.60
N TYR A 40 -7.26 -4.56 11.50
CA TYR A 40 -6.16 -5.50 11.24
C TYR A 40 -6.20 -6.66 12.24
N GLY A 41 -5.60 -7.79 11.88
CA GLY A 41 -5.44 -8.97 12.74
C GLY A 41 -3.99 -9.24 13.18
N TRP A 42 -3.00 -8.67 12.48
CA TRP A 42 -1.59 -8.78 12.85
C TRP A 42 -0.77 -7.61 12.30
N LYS A 43 0.51 -7.52 12.71
CA LYS A 43 1.46 -6.49 12.26
C LYS A 43 2.09 -6.80 10.90
N ALA A 44 2.14 -8.07 10.48
CA ALA A 44 2.68 -8.49 9.19
C ALA A 44 1.71 -8.21 8.03
N TRP A 45 1.57 -6.94 7.63
CA TRP A 45 0.76 -6.57 6.46
C TRP A 45 1.58 -6.84 5.21
N ILE A 46 1.08 -7.74 4.37
CA ILE A 46 1.85 -8.23 3.22
C ILE A 46 1.14 -8.04 1.89
N ILE A 47 1.92 -7.65 0.88
CA ILE A 47 1.52 -7.68 -0.52
C ILE A 47 2.14 -8.92 -1.20
N CYS A 48 1.32 -9.60 -1.97
CA CYS A 48 1.53 -10.88 -2.62
C CYS A 48 1.26 -10.76 -4.12
N GLU A 49 1.88 -11.64 -4.90
CA GLU A 49 1.50 -11.83 -6.30
C GLU A 49 0.04 -12.31 -6.40
N LEU A 50 -0.70 -11.74 -7.33
CA LEU A 50 -2.08 -12.13 -7.60
C LEU A 50 -2.15 -13.55 -8.20
N ASN A 51 -1.27 -13.83 -9.16
CA ASN A 51 -1.16 -15.12 -9.82
C ASN A 51 0.10 -15.84 -9.32
N TYR A 52 -0.07 -16.85 -8.48
CA TYR A 52 1.02 -17.66 -7.95
C TYR A 52 0.63 -19.14 -7.99
N LYS A 53 1.38 -19.96 -8.73
CA LYS A 53 1.17 -21.41 -8.91
C LYS A 53 -0.27 -21.79 -9.33
N ASP A 54 -0.95 -20.93 -10.08
CA ASP A 54 -2.35 -21.10 -10.52
C ASP A 54 -3.36 -21.38 -9.39
N TRP A 55 -3.03 -20.99 -8.15
CA TRP A 55 -3.88 -21.27 -7.00
C TRP A 55 -5.16 -20.44 -7.02
N ARG A 56 -6.30 -21.13 -6.90
CA ARG A 56 -7.63 -20.52 -6.71
C ARG A 56 -8.13 -20.82 -5.31
N ARG A 57 -8.77 -19.83 -4.68
CA ARG A 57 -9.27 -19.93 -3.30
C ARG A 57 -10.64 -19.24 -3.20
N PRO A 58 -11.60 -19.81 -2.45
CA PRO A 58 -12.80 -19.06 -2.07
C PRO A 58 -12.40 -17.90 -1.17
N LEU A 59 -13.02 -16.74 -1.40
CA LEU A 59 -12.82 -15.52 -0.62
C LEU A 59 -13.65 -15.54 0.67
N LEU A 60 -13.22 -14.79 1.68
CA LEU A 60 -13.95 -14.55 2.93
C LEU A 60 -14.37 -15.83 3.66
N GLN A 61 -13.49 -16.83 3.64
CA GLN A 61 -13.72 -18.06 4.40
C GLN A 61 -13.61 -17.78 5.91
N PRO A 62 -14.60 -18.20 6.73
CA PRO A 62 -14.58 -17.99 8.16
C PRO A 62 -13.27 -18.47 8.82
N GLY A 63 -12.68 -17.63 9.66
CA GLY A 63 -11.43 -17.94 10.38
C GLY A 63 -10.17 -17.90 9.51
N ARG A 64 -10.26 -17.54 8.23
CA ARG A 64 -9.12 -17.32 7.33
C ARG A 64 -8.83 -15.83 7.15
N TYR A 65 -7.62 -15.52 6.71
CA TYR A 65 -7.25 -14.13 6.46
C TYR A 65 -8.21 -13.51 5.43
N THR A 66 -8.42 -12.21 5.54
CA THR A 66 -9.23 -11.46 4.57
C THR A 66 -8.39 -11.19 3.34
N GLU A 67 -8.87 -11.60 2.18
CA GLU A 67 -8.21 -11.35 0.91
C GLU A 67 -8.33 -9.88 0.52
N LEU A 68 -7.20 -9.18 0.42
CA LEU A 68 -7.15 -7.78 0.03
C LEU A 68 -6.62 -7.63 -1.40
N PHE A 69 -7.17 -6.66 -2.12
CA PHE A 69 -6.79 -6.35 -3.49
C PHE A 69 -6.36 -4.89 -3.62
N PHE A 70 -5.25 -4.68 -4.31
CA PHE A 70 -4.65 -3.36 -4.51
C PHE A 70 -4.54 -3.07 -5.99
N MET A 71 -4.76 -1.81 -6.37
CA MET A 71 -4.63 -1.38 -7.76
C MET A 71 -3.24 -1.73 -8.31
N ASP A 72 -2.19 -1.32 -7.59
CA ASP A 72 -0.79 -1.60 -7.88
C ASP A 72 0.03 -1.81 -6.59
N GLU A 73 1.36 -1.96 -6.71
CA GLU A 73 2.23 -2.15 -5.55
C GLU A 73 2.39 -0.85 -4.76
N ALA A 74 2.49 0.29 -5.43
CA ALA A 74 2.62 1.60 -4.80
C ALA A 74 1.44 1.89 -3.85
N THR A 75 0.22 1.58 -4.26
CA THR A 75 -0.99 1.68 -3.42
C THR A 75 -0.88 0.81 -2.16
N ALA A 76 -0.38 -0.42 -2.29
CA ALA A 76 -0.23 -1.33 -1.14
C ALA A 76 0.86 -0.88 -0.17
N MET A 77 1.97 -0.37 -0.71
CA MET A 77 3.06 0.21 0.04
C MET A 77 2.64 1.48 0.78
N ALA A 78 1.83 2.33 0.16
CA ALA A 78 1.20 3.48 0.81
C ALA A 78 0.32 3.06 1.98
N ALA A 79 -0.48 2.00 1.81
CA ALA A 79 -1.27 1.39 2.89
C ALA A 79 -0.41 0.66 3.95
N GLY A 80 0.92 0.65 3.82
CA GLY A 80 1.86 0.08 4.78
C GLY A 80 2.06 -1.43 4.69
N HIS A 81 1.84 -2.03 3.51
CA HIS A 81 2.17 -3.43 3.24
C HIS A 81 3.60 -3.56 2.69
N ARG A 82 4.34 -4.57 3.17
CA ARG A 82 5.63 -4.96 2.61
C ARG A 82 5.52 -6.24 1.77
N PRO A 83 6.47 -6.56 0.88
CA PRO A 83 6.39 -7.79 0.09
C PRO A 83 6.35 -9.08 0.93
N CYS A 84 5.59 -10.08 0.47
CA CYS A 84 5.46 -11.40 1.09
C CYS A 84 6.77 -12.20 0.97
N HIS A 85 7.20 -12.86 2.06
CA HIS A 85 8.36 -13.77 2.05
C HIS A 85 8.03 -15.17 1.47
N PHE A 86 6.84 -15.36 0.89
CA PHE A 86 6.43 -16.62 0.29
C PHE A 86 6.46 -16.55 -1.23
N CYS A 87 5.56 -15.75 -1.80
CA CYS A 87 5.43 -15.50 -3.24
C CYS A 87 6.52 -14.58 -3.80
N ARG A 88 6.85 -13.51 -3.08
CA ARG A 88 7.68 -12.38 -3.52
C ARG A 88 9.03 -12.36 -2.80
N ARG A 89 9.62 -13.55 -2.57
CA ARG A 89 10.85 -13.71 -1.78
C ARG A 89 12.00 -12.76 -2.18
N PRO A 90 12.33 -12.58 -3.46
CA PRO A 90 13.39 -11.65 -3.86
C PRO A 90 13.06 -10.20 -3.42
N SER A 91 11.86 -9.71 -3.76
CA SER A 91 11.39 -8.38 -3.37
C SER A 91 11.35 -8.21 -1.85
N ALA A 92 10.92 -9.22 -1.10
CA ALA A 92 10.83 -9.16 0.36
C ALA A 92 12.20 -9.07 1.03
N ARG A 93 13.21 -9.77 0.50
CA ARG A 93 14.60 -9.67 0.96
C ARG A 93 15.17 -8.29 0.66
N GLN A 94 15.04 -7.83 -0.58
CA GLN A 94 15.52 -6.51 -0.99
C GLN A 94 14.87 -5.39 -0.16
N PHE A 95 13.54 -5.42 0.02
CA PHE A 95 12.83 -4.44 0.84
C PHE A 95 13.39 -4.41 2.27
N ARG A 96 13.54 -5.58 2.91
CA ARG A 96 14.04 -5.70 4.28
C ARG A 96 15.48 -5.17 4.40
N GLU A 97 16.34 -5.48 3.44
CA GLU A 97 17.74 -5.04 3.41
C GLU A 97 17.85 -3.53 3.22
N LEU A 98 17.12 -2.95 2.27
CA LEU A 98 17.07 -1.50 2.06
C LEU A 98 16.47 -0.76 3.27
N ALA A 99 15.51 -1.39 3.96
CA ALA A 99 14.96 -0.87 5.21
C ALA A 99 15.97 -0.91 6.38
N GLY A 100 17.09 -1.62 6.23
CA GLY A 100 18.13 -1.71 7.26
C GLY A 100 17.85 -2.72 8.37
N PHE A 101 16.95 -3.69 8.15
CA PHE A 101 16.56 -4.66 9.16
C PHE A 101 17.17 -6.05 8.91
N THR A 102 17.68 -6.70 9.95
CA THR A 102 18.14 -8.10 9.87
C THR A 102 16.99 -9.10 9.96
N ARG A 103 15.96 -8.79 10.77
CA ARG A 103 14.79 -9.64 11.01
C ARG A 103 13.51 -8.94 10.60
N VAL A 104 12.52 -9.73 10.19
CA VAL A 104 11.24 -9.21 9.70
C VAL A 104 10.32 -8.71 10.83
N GLY A 105 10.38 -9.31 12.02
CA GLY A 105 9.55 -8.90 13.17
C GLY A 105 9.72 -7.42 13.54
N PRO A 106 10.94 -6.94 13.80
CA PRO A 106 11.17 -5.52 14.09
C PRO A 106 10.77 -4.58 12.93
N LEU A 107 10.90 -5.03 11.68
CA LEU A 107 10.39 -4.28 10.53
C LEU A 107 8.86 -4.17 10.54
N ASP A 108 8.16 -5.27 10.86
CA ASP A 108 6.70 -5.27 11.01
C ASP A 108 6.25 -4.37 12.17
N ASP A 109 7.02 -4.32 13.27
CA ASP A 109 6.77 -3.41 14.38
C ASP A 109 6.92 -1.95 13.98
N GLN A 110 8.02 -1.60 13.29
CA GLN A 110 8.27 -0.24 12.81
C GLN A 110 7.18 0.22 11.83
N LEU A 111 6.89 -0.58 10.80
CA LEU A 111 5.84 -0.26 9.82
C LEU A 111 4.46 -0.16 10.48
N HIS A 112 4.21 -0.94 11.54
CA HIS A 112 2.97 -0.85 12.28
C HIS A 112 2.85 0.49 13.00
N LEU A 113 3.89 0.91 13.72
CA LEU A 113 3.93 2.22 14.40
C LEU A 113 3.69 3.36 13.41
N GLU A 114 4.34 3.32 12.26
CA GLU A 114 4.23 4.36 11.23
C GLU A 114 2.83 4.47 10.63
N ARG A 115 2.16 3.34 10.35
CA ARG A 115 0.83 3.34 9.71
C ARG A 115 -0.35 3.51 10.68
N THR A 116 -0.13 3.33 11.98
CA THR A 116 -1.15 3.62 13.02
C THR A 116 -0.91 4.93 13.76
N GLY A 117 0.29 5.49 13.62
CA GLY A 117 0.66 6.78 14.19
C GLY A 117 0.19 7.97 13.34
N PRO A 118 0.52 9.19 13.78
CA PRO A 118 0.24 10.39 13.01
C PRO A 118 1.05 10.42 11.72
N ARG A 119 0.43 10.87 10.63
CA ARG A 119 1.12 11.09 9.35
C ARG A 119 2.00 12.34 9.44
N PRO A 120 3.32 12.23 9.19
CA PRO A 120 4.21 13.39 9.27
C PRO A 120 3.89 14.37 8.13
N ARG A 121 4.11 15.66 8.38
CA ARG A 121 4.03 16.68 7.32
C ARG A 121 5.22 16.52 6.37
N VAL A 122 4.97 16.79 5.09
CA VAL A 122 5.99 16.82 4.05
C VAL A 122 6.33 18.27 3.76
N ALA A 123 7.59 18.66 4.01
CA ALA A 123 8.05 20.02 3.77
C ALA A 123 8.27 20.29 2.28
N ASP A 124 8.78 19.30 1.55
CA ASP A 124 9.02 19.38 0.11
C ASP A 124 8.55 18.09 -0.56
N VAL A 125 7.40 18.18 -1.24
CA VAL A 125 6.82 17.04 -1.98
C VAL A 125 7.70 16.63 -3.14
N ALA A 126 8.42 17.57 -3.76
CA ALA A 126 9.30 17.28 -4.90
C ALA A 126 10.55 16.48 -4.50
N SER A 127 10.90 16.46 -3.21
CA SER A 127 11.99 15.66 -2.66
C SER A 127 11.64 14.18 -2.43
N LEU A 128 10.37 13.80 -2.62
CA LEU A 128 9.93 12.43 -2.40
C LEU A 128 10.45 11.50 -3.52
N PRO A 129 10.71 10.22 -3.22
CA PRO A 129 11.01 9.24 -4.25
C PRO A 129 9.74 8.85 -5.03
N THR A 130 9.88 8.49 -6.30
CA THR A 130 8.79 7.90 -7.10
C THR A 130 8.16 6.72 -6.36
N GLY A 131 6.82 6.67 -6.31
CA GLY A 131 6.08 5.65 -5.57
C GLY A 131 5.58 6.08 -4.19
N ALA A 132 6.05 7.22 -3.68
CA ALA A 132 5.58 7.77 -2.41
C ALA A 132 4.22 8.47 -2.58
N PHE A 133 3.36 8.31 -1.58
CA PHE A 133 2.04 8.95 -1.54
C PHE A 133 1.98 10.05 -0.48
N VAL A 134 1.29 11.13 -0.85
CA VAL A 134 0.92 12.21 0.06
C VAL A 134 -0.58 12.44 0.05
N GLU A 135 -1.07 12.94 1.17
CA GLU A 135 -2.41 13.46 1.35
C GLU A 135 -2.37 14.98 1.13
N ILE A 136 -3.23 15.48 0.25
CA ILE A 136 -3.44 16.92 0.03
C ILE A 136 -4.96 17.12 0.04
N ASN A 137 -5.47 17.97 0.95
CA ASN A 137 -6.91 18.24 1.11
C ASN A 137 -7.79 16.97 1.27
N GLY A 138 -7.25 15.92 1.91
CA GLY A 138 -7.95 14.64 2.13
C GLY A 138 -7.92 13.68 0.95
N GLU A 139 -7.34 14.07 -0.19
CA GLU A 139 -7.15 13.20 -1.35
C GLU A 139 -5.72 12.63 -1.39
N ALA A 140 -5.58 11.42 -1.95
CA ALA A 140 -4.29 10.74 -2.08
C ALA A 140 -3.65 11.03 -3.44
N PHE A 141 -2.38 11.42 -3.42
CA PHE A 141 -1.58 11.71 -4.60
C PHE A 141 -0.30 10.88 -4.58
N LEU A 142 0.00 10.23 -5.69
CA LEU A 142 1.27 9.59 -5.96
C LEU A 142 2.24 10.62 -6.51
N TRP A 143 3.46 10.66 -5.97
CA TRP A 143 4.58 11.31 -6.61
C TRP A 143 5.24 10.34 -7.62
N CYS A 144 5.29 10.74 -8.89
CA CYS A 144 5.88 9.94 -9.96
C CYS A 144 6.49 10.86 -11.02
N ASP A 145 7.78 10.66 -11.31
CA ASP A 145 8.49 11.31 -12.41
C ASP A 145 8.32 12.85 -12.47
N GLY A 146 8.33 13.50 -11.30
CA GLY A 146 8.20 14.95 -11.18
C GLY A 146 6.76 15.46 -11.15
N GLU A 147 5.76 14.59 -11.19
CA GLU A 147 4.34 14.95 -11.20
C GLU A 147 3.58 14.41 -9.98
N LEU A 148 2.58 15.16 -9.53
CA LEU A 148 1.56 14.70 -8.61
C LEU A 148 0.37 14.12 -9.37
N LEU A 149 0.18 12.82 -9.19
CA LEU A 149 -0.91 12.07 -9.81
C LEU A 149 -1.99 11.76 -8.78
N ARG A 150 -3.21 12.28 -8.98
CA ARG A 150 -4.34 11.98 -8.09
C ARG A 150 -4.75 10.52 -8.25
N TRP A 151 -4.77 9.79 -7.15
CA TRP A 151 -5.16 8.39 -7.12
C TRP A 151 -6.68 8.22 -7.06
N SER A 152 -7.17 7.22 -7.77
CA SER A 152 -8.51 6.66 -7.63
C SER A 152 -8.44 5.16 -7.90
N PHE A 153 -9.50 4.41 -7.59
CA PHE A 153 -9.57 3.00 -7.98
C PHE A 153 -9.53 2.77 -9.50
N ASP A 154 -9.90 3.78 -10.29
CA ASP A 154 -9.86 3.73 -11.75
C ASP A 154 -8.47 4.04 -12.32
N GLY A 155 -7.56 4.57 -11.49
CA GLY A 155 -6.20 4.91 -11.88
C GLY A 155 -5.76 6.26 -11.35
N TYR A 156 -4.59 6.65 -11.84
CA TYR A 156 -3.92 7.91 -11.62
C TYR A 156 -4.38 8.93 -12.65
N ASN A 157 -4.60 10.17 -12.19
CA ASN A 157 -4.95 11.28 -13.06
C ASN A 157 -3.92 12.38 -12.87
N ARG A 158 -3.40 12.93 -13.96
CA ARG A 158 -2.56 14.12 -13.92
C ARG A 158 -3.37 15.31 -13.41
N THR A 159 -2.78 16.08 -12.52
CA THR A 159 -3.49 17.18 -11.83
C THR A 159 -3.03 18.56 -12.30
N GLY A 160 -1.83 18.66 -12.87
CA GLY A 160 -1.18 19.95 -13.14
C GLY A 160 -0.79 20.72 -11.87
N ILE A 161 -0.92 20.10 -10.69
CA ILE A 161 -0.51 20.73 -9.42
C ILE A 161 1.02 20.80 -9.42
N ASP A 162 1.52 22.02 -9.34
CA ASP A 162 2.94 22.26 -9.07
C ASP A 162 3.26 21.89 -7.62
N ALA A 163 4.16 20.92 -7.45
CA ALA A 163 4.58 20.44 -6.13
C ALA A 163 5.20 21.54 -5.26
N GLN A 164 5.79 22.58 -5.84
CA GLN A 164 6.34 23.71 -5.09
C GLN A 164 5.26 24.55 -4.40
N ASN A 165 4.02 24.50 -4.91
CA ASN A 165 2.91 25.26 -4.36
C ASN A 165 2.12 24.48 -3.28
N VAL A 166 2.52 23.25 -2.97
CA VAL A 166 1.85 22.41 -1.96
C VAL A 166 2.32 22.81 -0.56
N LYS A 167 1.44 23.41 0.23
CA LYS A 167 1.79 23.95 1.57
C LYS A 167 1.46 23.02 2.75
N ASP A 168 0.48 22.12 2.60
CA ASP A 168 0.08 21.19 3.66
C ASP A 168 -0.14 19.80 3.07
N ALA A 169 0.97 19.12 2.79
CA ALA A 169 0.98 17.70 2.45
C ALA A 169 1.32 16.85 3.68
N ARG A 170 0.65 15.71 3.83
CA ARG A 170 1.00 14.71 4.83
C ARG A 170 1.40 13.41 4.16
N LEU A 171 2.41 12.75 4.71
CA LEU A 171 2.92 11.52 4.13
C LEU A 171 1.97 10.36 4.43
N ILE A 172 1.46 9.71 3.37
CA ILE A 172 0.65 8.49 3.49
C ILE A 172 1.58 7.28 3.58
N THR A 173 2.56 7.20 2.68
CA THR A 173 3.51 6.08 2.64
C THR A 173 4.37 6.06 3.92
N PRO A 174 4.48 4.94 4.64
CA PRO A 174 5.28 4.90 5.88
C PRO A 174 6.71 5.42 5.67
N PRO A 175 7.27 6.23 6.58
CA PRO A 175 8.65 6.74 6.46
C PRO A 175 9.69 5.68 6.14
N THR A 176 9.61 4.49 6.75
CA THR A 176 10.51 3.37 6.43
C THR A 176 10.39 2.96 4.95
N THR A 177 9.17 2.90 4.42
CA THR A 177 8.92 2.59 3.01
C THR A 177 9.45 3.70 2.09
N VAL A 178 9.31 4.98 2.47
CA VAL A 178 9.93 6.09 1.72
C VAL A 178 11.44 5.94 1.63
N GLU A 179 12.13 5.59 2.72
CA GLU A 179 13.57 5.33 2.68
C GLU A 179 13.93 4.14 1.78
N VAL A 180 13.12 3.08 1.79
CA VAL A 180 13.31 1.93 0.89
C VAL A 180 13.20 2.34 -0.58
N LEU A 181 12.20 3.16 -0.93
CA LEU A 181 12.03 3.67 -2.28
C LEU A 181 13.20 4.57 -2.69
N ARG A 182 13.65 5.46 -1.79
CA ARG A 182 14.81 6.35 -2.04
C ARG A 182 16.10 5.58 -2.30
N LYS A 183 16.26 4.41 -1.67
CA LYS A 183 17.41 3.52 -1.91
C LYS A 183 17.26 2.62 -3.15
N GLY A 184 16.27 2.87 -3.99
CA GLY A 184 16.14 2.22 -5.31
C GLY A 184 15.34 0.92 -5.32
N TYR A 185 14.43 0.71 -4.36
CA TYR A 185 13.47 -0.39 -4.50
C TYR A 185 12.58 -0.19 -5.74
N PRO A 186 12.50 -1.15 -6.68
CA PRO A 186 11.79 -0.99 -7.95
C PRO A 186 10.28 -1.21 -7.76
N VAL A 187 9.61 -0.23 -7.17
CA VAL A 187 8.16 -0.27 -6.93
C VAL A 187 7.38 -0.34 -8.24
N GLN A 188 6.36 -1.19 -8.28
CA GLN A 188 5.50 -1.33 -9.45
C GLN A 188 4.28 -0.40 -9.37
N ILE A 189 4.23 0.54 -10.30
CA ILE A 189 3.07 1.41 -10.58
C ILE A 189 2.42 0.86 -11.86
N ASP A 190 1.10 0.66 -11.88
CA ASP A 190 0.43 0.05 -13.05
C ASP A 190 0.46 1.03 -14.24
N PRO A 191 1.21 0.76 -15.33
CA PRO A 191 1.35 1.69 -16.44
C PRO A 191 0.07 1.85 -17.26
N ARG A 192 -0.91 0.95 -17.10
CA ARG A 192 -2.22 1.06 -17.78
C ARG A 192 -3.16 2.03 -17.07
N ARG A 193 -2.72 2.58 -15.94
CA ARG A 193 -3.49 3.41 -15.02
C ARG A 193 -2.86 4.78 -14.83
N VAL A 194 -1.77 5.12 -15.53
CA VAL A 194 -1.05 6.40 -15.48
C VAL A 194 -1.34 7.21 -16.73
#